data_AF-A0A2A5EA92-F1
#
_entry.id   AF-A0A2A5EA92-F1
#
_cell.length_a   1.000
_cell.length_b   1.000
_cell.length_c   1.000
_cell.angle_alpha   90.00
_cell.angle_beta   90.00
_cell.angle_gamma   90.00
#
_symmetry.space_group_name_H-M   'P 1'
#
loop_
_entity.id
_entity.type
_entity.pdbx_description
1 polymer ?
#
loop_
_entity_poly.entity_id
_entity_poly.type
_entity_poly.pdbx_seq_one_letter_code
_entity_poly.pdbx_strand_id
1 'polypeptide(L)'
;MQNTVVRMLKIIRYTLNNEKSLVLFDQAVFSGNSFIITALLARFLGINGFGVYSSIILGAYLLMSMSNALIIQPMQVAFSKFDHSKSYQGFTLLAQLIICVLVFLLTAILKITSSDAFPFLGTFSLLNAGSLICFWLLYDFFRKLFLASQNVKNTVVVDCIMAGIQLVGILVLGVTQRLTLDTAIILISSSYAVSSLVAFILSKITRKDMVFKQSYFSYHKKEGSMLFLSSLLQWWSSNLFVVTSGVFLGVAALGAFRLVQSMFGVLNMLLQTFENYVLPKAAMLFAVSKDESKKYLRIITKKAALLFAVVLMPLFLFSEQAIYLFGGEDYISYHYVVKAMVVLYMVIYVGYSVRMPIRILTLNRSFFVGYCISFVFSLISFQFLLSNFGITGAVMGLIVNQILMISYWYVKLKKYNFTIWG
;
A
#
# COMPACT_ATOMS: atom_id res chain seq x y z
N MET A 1 37.85 -6.65 15.75
CA MET A 1 36.92 -7.27 14.78
C MET A 1 36.07 -8.40 15.40
N GLN A 2 36.67 -9.37 16.09
CA GLN A 2 35.97 -10.54 16.66
C GLN A 2 34.86 -10.17 17.67
N ASN A 3 35.10 -9.20 18.56
CA ASN A 3 34.09 -8.73 19.53
C ASN A 3 32.89 -8.02 18.89
N THR A 4 33.06 -7.37 17.73
CA THR A 4 31.97 -6.70 17.00
C THR A 4 31.04 -7.71 16.34
N VAL A 5 31.62 -8.77 15.76
CA VAL A 5 30.85 -9.88 15.13
C VAL A 5 30.07 -10.67 16.18
N VAL A 6 30.67 -10.99 17.33
CA VAL A 6 29.98 -11.69 18.42
C VAL A 6 28.84 -10.84 19.01
N ARG A 7 29.03 -9.52 19.12
CA ARG A 7 27.98 -8.59 19.56
C ARG A 7 26.85 -8.48 18.54
N MET A 8 27.17 -8.42 17.24
CA MET A 8 26.16 -8.51 16.17
C MET A 8 25.39 -9.82 16.23
N LEU A 9 26.05 -10.96 16.38
CA LEU A 9 25.39 -12.26 16.47
C LEU A 9 24.47 -12.37 17.70
N LYS A 10 24.86 -11.82 18.85
CA LYS A 10 23.99 -11.75 20.04
C LYS A 10 22.76 -10.85 19.82
N ILE A 11 22.94 -9.70 19.17
CA ILE A 11 21.83 -8.80 18.83
C ILE A 11 20.89 -9.48 17.84
N ILE A 12 21.41 -10.11 16.79
CA ILE A 12 20.62 -10.89 15.82
C ILE A 12 19.82 -11.98 16.54
N ARG A 13 20.44 -12.73 17.45
CA ARG A 13 19.78 -13.81 18.20
C ARG A 13 18.68 -13.31 19.14
N TYR A 14 18.88 -12.14 19.76
CA TYR A 14 17.87 -11.49 20.61
C TYR A 14 16.68 -10.98 19.78
N THR A 15 16.95 -10.29 18.67
CA THR A 15 15.94 -9.81 17.71
C THR A 15 15.10 -10.98 17.15
N LEU A 16 15.73 -12.13 16.89
CA LEU A 16 15.05 -13.32 16.36
C LEU A 16 14.16 -14.05 17.38
N ASN A 17 14.32 -13.78 18.68
CA ASN A 17 13.58 -14.47 19.75
C ASN A 17 12.45 -13.62 20.36
N ASN A 18 12.37 -12.33 20.06
CA ASN A 18 11.31 -11.45 20.56
C ASN A 18 10.30 -11.13 19.45
N GLU A 19 9.05 -11.56 19.60
CA GLU A 19 7.99 -11.38 18.61
C GLU A 19 7.79 -9.93 18.19
N LYS A 20 7.84 -8.98 19.13
CA LYS A 20 7.71 -7.55 18.82
C LYS A 20 8.86 -7.06 17.94
N SER A 21 10.07 -7.57 18.19
CA SER A 21 11.25 -7.25 17.41
C SER A 21 11.19 -7.84 16.01
N LEU A 22 10.67 -9.07 15.88
CA LEU A 22 10.44 -9.73 14.59
C LEU A 22 9.42 -8.98 13.74
N VAL A 23 8.31 -8.52 14.31
CA VAL A 23 7.29 -7.74 13.59
C VAL A 23 7.86 -6.41 13.09
N LEU A 24 8.67 -5.74 13.92
CA LEU A 24 9.34 -4.49 13.50
C LEU A 24 10.36 -4.74 12.39
N PHE A 25 11.13 -5.83 12.49
CA PHE A 25 12.10 -6.20 11.47
C PHE A 25 11.42 -6.56 10.15
N ASP A 26 10.36 -7.37 10.18
CA ASP A 26 9.52 -7.70 9.01
C ASP A 26 9.05 -6.43 8.30
N GLN A 27 8.45 -5.51 9.07
CA GLN A 27 7.95 -4.27 8.52
C GLN A 27 9.07 -3.41 7.91
N ALA A 28 10.25 -3.39 8.54
CA ALA A 28 11.42 -2.66 8.03
C ALA A 28 11.94 -3.26 6.72
N VAL A 29 12.03 -4.58 6.62
CA VAL A 29 12.44 -5.28 5.39
C VAL A 29 11.43 -5.02 4.29
N PHE A 30 10.14 -5.23 4.55
CA PHE A 30 9.08 -5.04 3.56
C PHE A 30 9.02 -3.61 3.03
N SER A 31 8.88 -2.63 3.93
CA SER A 31 8.70 -1.23 3.51
C SER A 31 9.99 -0.60 3.01
N GLY A 32 11.14 -0.91 3.64
CA GLY A 32 12.45 -0.43 3.22
C GLY A 32 12.83 -0.97 1.83
N ASN A 33 12.58 -2.26 1.57
CA ASN A 33 12.82 -2.83 0.25
C ASN A 33 11.96 -2.15 -0.81
N SER A 34 10.64 -2.03 -0.62
CA SER A 34 9.77 -1.35 -1.59
C SER A 34 10.22 0.07 -1.89
N PHE A 35 10.65 0.82 -0.86
CA PHE A 35 11.18 2.16 -1.02
C PHE A 35 12.48 2.19 -1.85
N ILE A 36 13.47 1.36 -1.49
CA ILE A 36 14.75 1.30 -2.19
C ILE A 36 14.57 0.85 -3.64
N ILE A 37 13.77 -0.19 -3.89
CA ILE A 37 13.48 -0.67 -5.24
C ILE A 37 12.80 0.41 -6.07
N THR A 38 11.84 1.15 -5.50
CA THR A 38 11.19 2.25 -6.21
C THR A 38 12.19 3.34 -6.62
N ALA A 39 13.08 3.74 -5.72
CA ALA A 39 14.12 4.73 -6.01
C ALA A 39 15.14 4.23 -7.05
N LEU A 40 15.62 2.98 -6.91
CA LEU A 40 16.57 2.39 -7.86
C LEU A 40 15.96 2.26 -9.26
N LEU A 41 14.69 1.85 -9.36
CA LEU A 41 13.98 1.78 -10.64
C LEU A 41 13.81 3.16 -11.26
N ALA A 42 13.42 4.17 -10.48
CA ALA A 42 13.32 5.54 -10.97
C ALA A 42 14.64 6.05 -11.54
N ARG A 43 15.74 5.78 -10.82
CA ARG A 43 17.08 6.21 -11.21
C ARG A 43 17.64 5.48 -12.43
N PHE A 44 17.44 4.16 -12.52
CA PHE A 44 18.03 3.36 -13.61
C PHE A 44 17.16 3.28 -14.87
N LEU A 45 15.83 3.33 -14.75
CA LEU A 45 14.92 3.30 -15.91
C LEU A 45 14.67 4.69 -16.51
N GLY A 46 15.03 5.75 -15.77
CA GLY A 46 14.65 7.12 -16.09
C GLY A 46 13.14 7.37 -15.96
N ILE A 47 12.74 8.62 -16.16
CA ILE A 47 11.38 9.08 -15.83
C ILE A 47 10.28 8.40 -16.63
N ASN A 48 10.53 8.12 -17.92
CA ASN A 48 9.54 7.47 -18.79
C ASN A 48 9.39 5.98 -18.47
N GLY A 49 10.50 5.23 -18.37
CA GLY A 49 10.46 3.81 -18.04
C GLY A 49 9.85 3.55 -16.67
N PHE A 50 10.22 4.36 -15.67
CA PHE A 50 9.61 4.32 -14.35
C PHE A 50 8.14 4.77 -14.35
N GLY A 51 7.77 5.71 -15.22
CA GLY A 51 6.38 6.12 -15.44
C GLY A 51 5.50 4.97 -15.93
N VAL A 52 5.96 4.22 -16.93
CA VAL A 52 5.25 3.03 -17.43
C VAL A 52 5.17 1.95 -16.35
N TYR A 53 6.28 1.67 -15.65
CA TYR A 53 6.30 0.76 -14.50
C TYR A 53 5.26 1.18 -13.45
N SER A 54 5.23 2.47 -13.11
CA SER A 54 4.30 3.08 -12.17
C SER A 54 2.83 2.91 -12.56
N SER A 55 2.50 2.94 -13.85
CA SER A 55 1.15 2.63 -14.36
C SER A 55 0.77 1.18 -14.07
N ILE A 56 1.68 0.23 -14.31
CA ILE A 56 1.46 -1.20 -14.02
C ILE A 56 1.23 -1.39 -12.52
N ILE A 57 2.08 -0.77 -11.68
CA ILE A 57 1.96 -0.84 -10.22
C ILE A 57 0.67 -0.19 -9.71
N LEU A 58 0.20 0.89 -10.33
CA LEU A 58 -1.10 1.49 -9.99
C LEU A 58 -2.27 0.54 -10.27
N GLY A 59 -2.26 -0.14 -11.43
CA GLY A 59 -3.22 -1.22 -11.71
C GLY A 59 -3.10 -2.39 -10.72
N ALA A 60 -1.87 -2.78 -10.38
CA ALA A 60 -1.60 -3.82 -9.39
C ALA A 60 -2.20 -3.48 -8.02
N TYR A 61 -2.06 -2.23 -7.54
CA TYR A 61 -2.66 -1.81 -6.27
C TYR A 61 -4.18 -1.83 -6.27
N LEU A 62 -4.83 -1.54 -7.40
CA LEU A 62 -6.29 -1.67 -7.52
C LEU A 62 -6.70 -3.14 -7.33
N LEU A 63 -6.05 -4.05 -8.07
CA LEU A 63 -6.32 -5.48 -7.97
C LEU A 63 -5.98 -6.04 -6.59
N MET A 64 -4.92 -5.55 -5.95
CA MET A 64 -4.54 -5.88 -4.58
C MET A 64 -5.58 -5.40 -3.58
N SER A 65 -6.16 -4.22 -3.77
CA SER A 65 -7.26 -3.70 -2.93
C SER A 65 -8.50 -4.61 -3.04
N MET A 66 -8.83 -5.05 -4.25
CA MET A 66 -9.95 -5.96 -4.52
C MET A 66 -9.73 -7.35 -3.92
N SER A 67 -8.55 -7.95 -4.13
CA SER A 67 -8.16 -9.24 -3.54
C SER A 67 -8.16 -9.15 -2.00
N ASN A 68 -7.66 -8.04 -1.45
CA ASN A 68 -7.67 -7.84 0.00
C ASN A 68 -9.09 -7.81 0.57
N ALA A 69 -10.01 -7.11 -0.10
CA ALA A 69 -11.40 -7.02 0.35
C ALA A 69 -12.16 -8.35 0.26
N LEU A 70 -11.94 -9.13 -0.80
CA LEU A 70 -12.68 -10.38 -1.06
C LEU A 70 -12.12 -11.56 -0.26
N ILE A 71 -10.80 -11.62 -0.06
CA ILE A 71 -10.11 -12.79 0.48
C ILE A 71 -9.41 -12.45 1.78
N ILE A 72 -8.45 -11.52 1.75
CA ILE A 72 -7.48 -11.37 2.85
C ILE A 72 -8.13 -10.81 4.12
N GLN A 73 -8.91 -9.73 4.04
CA GLN A 73 -9.55 -9.13 5.21
C GLN A 73 -10.55 -10.09 5.88
N PRO A 74 -11.49 -10.73 5.16
CA PRO A 74 -12.33 -11.78 5.75
C PRO A 74 -11.52 -12.93 6.35
N MET A 75 -10.44 -13.37 5.67
CA MET A 75 -9.55 -14.42 6.17
C MET A 75 -8.90 -14.05 7.50
N GLN A 76 -8.36 -12.83 7.62
CA GLN A 76 -7.69 -12.37 8.84
C GLN A 76 -8.64 -12.35 10.05
N VAL A 77 -9.91 -12.00 9.84
CA VAL A 77 -10.92 -11.98 10.89
C VAL A 77 -11.42 -13.39 11.22
N ALA A 78 -11.64 -14.21 10.20
CA ALA A 78 -12.20 -15.55 10.40
C ALA A 78 -11.19 -16.61 10.79
N PHE A 79 -9.89 -16.27 10.81
CA PHE A 79 -8.83 -17.21 11.14
C PHE A 79 -9.02 -17.83 12.53
N SER A 80 -9.43 -17.03 13.52
CA SER A 80 -9.79 -17.50 14.88
C SER A 80 -11.18 -18.12 14.93
N LYS A 81 -12.10 -17.71 14.06
CA LYS A 81 -13.47 -18.23 13.99
C LYS A 81 -13.54 -19.68 13.49
N PHE A 82 -12.63 -20.08 12.61
CA PHE A 82 -12.57 -21.43 12.02
C PHE A 82 -11.44 -22.27 12.61
N ASP A 83 -11.12 -22.08 13.90
CA ASP A 83 -10.15 -22.88 14.67
C ASP A 83 -8.81 -23.10 13.98
N HIS A 84 -8.32 -22.11 13.24
CA HIS A 84 -7.07 -22.21 12.48
C HIS A 84 -7.01 -23.38 11.49
N SER A 85 -8.17 -23.86 11.01
CA SER A 85 -8.30 -25.04 10.15
C SER A 85 -7.47 -24.92 8.86
N LYS A 86 -6.63 -25.92 8.58
CA LYS A 86 -5.90 -26.03 7.30
C LYS A 86 -6.82 -26.06 6.09
N SER A 87 -8.01 -26.67 6.23
CA SER A 87 -9.01 -26.68 5.16
C SER A 87 -9.53 -25.28 4.84
N TYR A 88 -9.63 -24.39 5.84
CA TYR A 88 -9.99 -22.99 5.59
C TYR A 88 -8.87 -22.24 4.88
N GLN A 89 -7.62 -22.44 5.29
CA GLN A 89 -6.46 -21.87 4.61
C GLN A 89 -6.37 -22.34 3.15
N GLY A 90 -6.55 -23.63 2.92
CA GLY A 90 -6.58 -24.22 1.57
C GLY A 90 -7.72 -23.66 0.71
N PHE A 91 -8.90 -23.42 1.27
CA PHE A 91 -9.99 -22.72 0.58
C PHE A 91 -9.60 -21.29 0.17
N THR A 92 -9.01 -20.52 1.09
CA THR A 92 -8.61 -19.13 0.79
C THR A 92 -7.48 -19.08 -0.25
N LEU A 93 -6.55 -20.03 -0.21
CA LEU A 93 -5.51 -20.18 -1.23
C LEU A 93 -6.10 -20.55 -2.59
N LEU A 94 -7.08 -21.46 -2.63
CA LEU A 94 -7.79 -21.78 -3.88
C LEU A 94 -8.49 -20.55 -4.46
N ALA A 95 -9.19 -19.77 -3.63
CA ALA A 95 -9.82 -18.52 -4.07
C ALA A 95 -8.78 -17.52 -4.59
N GLN A 96 -7.62 -17.40 -3.94
CA GLN A 96 -6.53 -16.52 -4.38
C GLN A 96 -5.95 -16.96 -5.72
N LEU A 97 -5.74 -18.27 -5.92
CA LEU A 97 -5.27 -18.81 -7.20
C LEU A 97 -6.27 -18.53 -8.33
N ILE A 98 -7.57 -18.62 -8.06
CA ILE A 98 -8.61 -18.24 -9.03
C ILE A 98 -8.49 -16.75 -9.39
N ILE A 99 -8.29 -15.86 -8.42
CA ILE A 99 -8.05 -14.42 -8.71
C ILE A 99 -6.81 -14.24 -9.59
N CYS A 100 -5.70 -14.94 -9.28
CA CYS A 100 -4.49 -14.87 -10.11
C CYS A 100 -4.76 -15.34 -11.55
N VAL A 101 -5.48 -16.45 -11.74
CA VAL A 101 -5.87 -16.92 -13.08
C VAL A 101 -6.73 -15.89 -13.81
N LEU A 102 -7.72 -15.29 -13.14
CA LEU A 102 -8.58 -14.26 -13.74
C LEU A 102 -7.79 -13.02 -14.14
N VAL A 103 -6.83 -12.57 -13.32
CA VAL A 103 -5.94 -11.45 -13.64
C VAL A 103 -5.08 -11.77 -14.86
N PHE A 104 -4.49 -12.97 -14.90
CA PHE A 104 -3.67 -13.38 -16.04
C PHE A 104 -4.49 -13.43 -17.34
N LEU A 105 -5.68 -14.03 -17.29
CA LEU A 105 -6.62 -14.06 -18.42
C LEU A 105 -7.02 -12.66 -18.87
N LEU A 106 -7.31 -11.76 -17.93
CA LEU A 106 -7.62 -10.37 -18.24
C LEU A 106 -6.46 -9.71 -19.00
N THR A 107 -5.22 -9.87 -18.55
CA THR A 107 -4.05 -9.30 -19.27
C THR A 107 -3.82 -9.94 -20.64
N ALA A 108 -4.11 -11.23 -20.79
CA ALA A 108 -4.02 -11.93 -22.08
C ALA A 108 -5.10 -11.44 -23.06
N ILE A 109 -6.34 -11.27 -22.59
CA ILE A 109 -7.45 -10.73 -23.40
C ILE A 109 -7.14 -9.30 -23.81
N LEU A 110 -6.70 -8.44 -22.87
CA LEU A 110 -6.31 -7.06 -23.17
C LEU A 110 -5.23 -7.02 -24.24
N LYS A 111 -4.24 -7.91 -24.21
CA LYS A 111 -3.19 -7.98 -25.25
C LYS A 111 -3.76 -8.23 -26.65
N ILE A 112 -4.81 -9.03 -26.75
CA ILE A 112 -5.43 -9.36 -28.03
C ILE A 112 -6.32 -8.21 -28.52
N THR A 113 -7.00 -7.50 -27.61
CA THR A 113 -8.00 -6.48 -27.97
C THR A 113 -7.45 -5.06 -28.05
N SER A 114 -6.27 -4.78 -27.49
CA SER A 114 -5.77 -3.41 -27.31
C SER A 114 -4.96 -2.85 -28.48
N SER A 115 -4.78 -3.57 -29.60
CA SER A 115 -3.83 -3.17 -30.67
C SER A 115 -4.07 -1.76 -31.21
N ASP A 116 -5.33 -1.30 -31.25
CA ASP A 116 -5.69 -0.01 -31.87
C ASP A 116 -6.35 0.98 -30.91
N ALA A 117 -7.06 0.51 -29.88
CA ALA A 117 -7.84 1.37 -28.99
C ALA A 117 -7.00 2.03 -27.87
N PHE A 118 -5.89 1.41 -27.47
CA PHE A 118 -5.06 1.89 -26.35
C PHE A 118 -3.55 1.74 -26.66
N PRO A 119 -2.98 2.63 -27.49
CA PRO A 119 -1.57 2.54 -27.91
C PRO A 119 -0.56 2.44 -26.75
N PHE A 120 -0.89 3.04 -25.60
CA PHE A 120 -0.09 2.96 -24.38
C PHE A 120 0.15 1.50 -23.91
N LEU A 121 -0.83 0.61 -24.08
CA LEU A 121 -0.71 -0.79 -23.65
C LEU A 121 0.29 -1.60 -24.49
N GLY A 122 0.67 -1.10 -25.67
CA GLY A 122 1.73 -1.68 -26.50
C GLY A 122 3.16 -1.34 -26.05
N THR A 123 3.33 -0.40 -25.10
CA THR A 123 4.66 0.06 -24.64
C THR A 123 5.39 -0.92 -23.73
N PHE A 124 4.72 -1.99 -23.27
CA PHE A 124 5.27 -3.03 -22.43
C PHE A 124 4.60 -4.37 -22.69
N SER A 125 5.24 -5.47 -22.28
CA SER A 125 4.61 -6.79 -22.37
C SER A 125 3.49 -6.93 -21.33
N LEU A 126 2.23 -6.93 -21.81
CA LEU A 126 1.05 -7.17 -20.97
C LEU A 126 1.09 -8.52 -20.24
N LEU A 127 1.71 -9.54 -20.84
CA LEU A 127 1.90 -10.85 -20.19
C LEU A 127 2.90 -10.77 -19.03
N ASN A 128 3.98 -9.99 -19.20
CA ASN A 128 4.94 -9.74 -18.12
C ASN A 128 4.27 -8.98 -16.98
N ALA A 129 3.48 -7.94 -17.30
CA ALA A 129 2.68 -7.21 -16.31
C ALA A 129 1.67 -8.13 -15.59
N GLY A 130 0.97 -9.00 -16.34
CA GLY A 130 0.06 -9.99 -15.78
C GLY A 130 0.76 -10.94 -14.81
N SER A 131 1.92 -11.49 -15.19
CA SER A 131 2.70 -12.36 -14.31
C SER A 131 3.16 -11.64 -13.02
N LEU A 132 3.64 -10.39 -13.14
CA LEU A 132 4.05 -9.57 -12.01
C LEU A 132 2.90 -9.39 -11.03
N ILE A 133 1.71 -9.01 -11.52
CA ILE A 133 0.54 -8.79 -10.67
C ILE A 133 0.11 -10.11 -10.02
N CYS A 134 0.06 -11.22 -10.77
CA CYS A 134 -0.35 -12.52 -10.26
C CYS A 134 0.55 -13.00 -9.11
N PHE A 135 1.87 -12.93 -9.29
CA PHE A 135 2.80 -13.38 -8.27
C PHE A 135 2.87 -12.41 -7.10
N TRP A 136 2.70 -11.09 -7.31
CA TRP A 136 2.59 -10.14 -6.21
C TRP A 136 1.35 -10.45 -5.36
N LEU A 137 0.17 -10.63 -5.96
CA LEU A 137 -1.04 -10.97 -5.22
C LEU A 137 -0.90 -12.27 -4.42
N LEU A 138 -0.23 -13.27 -5.00
CA LEU A 138 0.02 -14.54 -4.33
C LEU A 138 0.99 -14.38 -3.14
N TYR A 139 2.06 -13.59 -3.32
CA TYR A 139 3.01 -13.27 -2.26
C TYR A 139 2.34 -12.48 -1.12
N ASP A 140 1.53 -11.46 -1.43
CA ASP A 140 0.78 -10.68 -0.42
C ASP A 140 -0.18 -11.58 0.37
N PHE A 141 -0.89 -12.49 -0.31
CA PHE A 141 -1.73 -13.49 0.34
C PHE A 141 -0.96 -14.32 1.37
N PHE A 142 0.16 -14.93 0.99
CA PHE A 142 0.93 -15.77 1.90
C PHE A 142 1.52 -14.98 3.07
N ARG A 143 2.04 -13.78 2.80
CA ARG A 143 2.54 -12.88 3.83
C ARG A 143 1.46 -12.59 4.87
N LYS A 144 0.24 -12.27 4.41
CA LYS A 144 -0.91 -11.99 5.28
C LYS A 144 -1.45 -13.23 5.98
N LEU A 145 -1.37 -14.40 5.37
CA LEU A 145 -1.71 -15.69 5.98
C LEU A 145 -0.77 -16.00 7.15
N PHE A 146 0.54 -15.80 7.01
CA PHE A 146 1.50 -16.00 8.10
C PHE A 146 1.28 -15.00 9.24
N LEU A 147 0.98 -13.75 8.93
CA LEU A 147 0.65 -12.76 9.96
C LEU A 147 -0.66 -13.10 10.69
N ALA A 148 -1.70 -13.54 9.96
CA ALA A 148 -2.95 -13.99 10.57
C ALA A 148 -2.77 -15.22 11.48
N SER A 149 -1.85 -16.11 11.10
CA SER A 149 -1.49 -17.30 11.86
C SER A 149 -0.41 -17.08 12.92
N GLN A 150 -0.05 -15.82 13.20
CA GLN A 150 0.98 -15.43 14.17
C GLN A 150 2.36 -16.06 13.89
N ASN A 151 2.60 -16.51 12.66
CA ASN A 151 3.82 -17.17 12.23
C ASN A 151 4.82 -16.15 11.63
N VAL A 152 5.13 -15.10 12.39
CA VAL A 152 5.94 -13.94 11.95
C VAL A 152 7.30 -14.36 11.41
N LYS A 153 7.89 -15.45 11.93
CA LYS A 153 9.17 -15.99 11.42
C LYS A 153 9.10 -16.37 9.95
N ASN A 154 7.99 -17.00 9.52
CA ASN A 154 7.81 -17.38 8.12
C ASN A 154 7.59 -16.14 7.24
N THR A 155 6.91 -15.11 7.75
CA THR A 155 6.77 -13.81 7.07
C THR A 155 8.15 -13.20 6.81
N VAL A 156 9.00 -13.12 7.84
CA VAL A 156 10.37 -12.58 7.72
C VAL A 156 11.20 -13.35 6.70
N VAL A 157 11.14 -14.68 6.69
CA VAL A 157 11.88 -15.51 5.72
C VAL A 157 11.48 -15.16 4.29
N VAL A 158 10.18 -15.10 4.04
CA VAL A 158 9.62 -14.85 2.70
C VAL A 158 9.90 -13.40 2.25
N ASP A 159 9.84 -12.43 3.16
CA ASP A 159 10.17 -11.03 2.89
C ASP A 159 11.67 -10.84 2.63
N CYS A 160 12.54 -11.55 3.36
CA CYS A 160 14.00 -11.50 3.14
C CYS A 160 14.39 -12.13 1.80
N ILE A 161 13.77 -13.24 1.39
CA ILE A 161 14.02 -13.87 0.09
C ILE A 161 13.62 -12.92 -1.04
N MET A 162 12.41 -12.36 -0.97
CA MET A 162 11.93 -11.39 -1.94
C MET A 162 12.88 -10.18 -2.02
N ALA A 163 13.22 -9.58 -0.88
CA ALA A 163 14.05 -8.39 -0.83
C ALA A 163 15.48 -8.66 -1.32
N GLY A 164 16.06 -9.80 -0.94
CA GLY A 164 17.37 -10.22 -1.40
C GLY A 164 17.45 -10.34 -2.93
N ILE A 165 16.48 -11.04 -3.55
CA ILE A 165 16.43 -11.21 -5.00
C ILE A 165 16.25 -9.86 -5.71
N GLN A 166 15.31 -9.02 -5.24
CA GLN A 166 15.03 -7.73 -5.87
C GLN A 166 16.22 -6.77 -5.75
N LEU A 167 16.78 -6.59 -4.55
CA LEU A 167 17.87 -5.64 -4.32
C LEU A 167 19.11 -6.03 -5.09
N VAL A 168 19.54 -7.30 -4.98
CA VAL A 168 20.73 -7.78 -5.68
C VAL A 168 20.50 -7.73 -7.19
N GLY A 169 19.36 -8.21 -7.67
CA GLY A 169 19.08 -8.24 -9.11
C GLY A 169 18.99 -6.86 -9.74
N ILE A 170 18.30 -5.90 -9.11
CA ILE A 170 18.18 -4.52 -9.63
C ILE A 170 19.53 -3.81 -9.60
N LEU A 171 20.32 -3.97 -8.52
CA LEU A 171 21.65 -3.38 -8.46
C LEU A 171 22.59 -3.95 -9.52
N VAL A 172 22.63 -5.27 -9.70
CA VAL A 172 23.46 -5.92 -10.71
C VAL A 172 23.05 -5.49 -12.12
N LEU A 173 21.76 -5.54 -12.45
CA LEU A 173 21.27 -5.13 -13.77
C LEU A 173 21.46 -3.62 -14.02
N GLY A 174 21.26 -2.79 -12.99
CA GLY A 174 21.45 -1.34 -13.07
C GLY A 174 22.92 -0.97 -13.32
N VAL A 175 23.84 -1.52 -12.54
CA VAL A 175 25.28 -1.23 -12.69
C VAL A 175 25.84 -1.77 -14.01
N THR A 176 25.34 -2.92 -14.48
CA THR A 176 25.74 -3.50 -15.78
C THR A 176 25.05 -2.84 -16.98
N GLN A 177 24.21 -1.81 -16.77
CA GLN A 177 23.45 -1.11 -17.80
C GLN A 177 22.54 -2.04 -18.63
N ARG A 178 22.06 -3.13 -18.02
CA ARG A 178 21.16 -4.11 -18.63
C ARG A 178 19.73 -4.00 -18.11
N LEU A 179 19.48 -3.07 -17.19
CA LEU A 179 18.15 -2.86 -16.63
C LEU A 179 17.25 -2.13 -17.63
N THR A 180 16.37 -2.89 -18.27
CA THR A 180 15.22 -2.38 -19.03
C THR A 180 13.92 -2.60 -18.26
N LEU A 181 12.83 -1.96 -18.69
CA LEU A 181 11.50 -2.14 -18.09
C LEU A 181 11.10 -3.62 -18.01
N ASP A 182 11.27 -4.38 -19.10
CA ASP A 182 10.91 -5.80 -19.11
C ASP A 182 11.78 -6.62 -18.17
N THR A 183 13.09 -6.40 -18.14
CA THR A 183 13.97 -7.12 -17.21
C THR A 183 13.65 -6.79 -15.75
N ALA A 184 13.27 -5.56 -15.44
CA ALA A 184 12.82 -5.15 -14.12
C ALA A 184 11.52 -5.87 -13.74
N ILE A 185 10.52 -5.90 -14.64
CA ILE A 185 9.25 -6.59 -14.40
C ILE A 185 9.47 -8.09 -14.19
N ILE A 186 10.28 -8.74 -15.04
CA ILE A 186 10.59 -10.18 -14.95
C ILE A 186 11.33 -10.49 -13.64
N LEU A 187 12.33 -9.69 -13.28
CA LEU A 187 13.07 -9.88 -12.03
C LEU A 187 12.15 -9.75 -10.81
N ILE A 188 11.33 -8.70 -10.75
CA ILE A 188 10.43 -8.47 -9.61
C ILE A 188 9.35 -9.57 -9.57
N SER A 189 8.78 -9.92 -10.72
CA SER A 189 7.83 -11.03 -10.87
C SER A 189 8.41 -12.36 -10.36
N SER A 190 9.64 -12.70 -10.78
CA SER A 190 10.32 -13.92 -10.34
C SER A 190 10.65 -13.92 -8.84
N SER A 191 11.01 -12.77 -8.27
CA SER A 191 11.24 -12.65 -6.82
C SER A 191 9.98 -12.98 -6.01
N TYR A 192 8.81 -12.49 -6.46
CA TYR A 192 7.52 -12.82 -5.85
C TYR A 192 7.14 -14.28 -6.06
N ALA A 193 7.43 -14.84 -7.24
CA ALA A 193 7.16 -16.25 -7.54
C ALA A 193 7.97 -17.18 -6.63
N VAL A 194 9.29 -16.97 -6.52
CA VAL A 194 10.18 -17.74 -5.65
C VAL A 194 9.75 -17.63 -4.18
N SER A 195 9.45 -16.41 -3.72
CA SER A 195 9.01 -16.17 -2.35
C SER A 195 7.67 -16.82 -2.05
N SER A 196 6.72 -16.78 -3.00
CA SER A 196 5.43 -17.47 -2.89
C SER A 196 5.57 -18.99 -2.89
N LEU A 197 6.51 -19.54 -3.67
CA LEU A 197 6.78 -20.99 -3.68
C LEU A 197 7.32 -21.45 -2.33
N VAL A 198 8.30 -20.72 -1.77
CA VAL A 198 8.82 -20.99 -0.42
C VAL A 198 7.71 -20.86 0.61
N ALA A 199 6.88 -19.83 0.52
CA ALA A 199 5.74 -19.63 1.41
C ALA A 199 4.72 -20.78 1.34
N PHE A 200 4.43 -21.27 0.13
CA PHE A 200 3.56 -22.43 -0.05
C PHE A 200 4.10 -23.67 0.69
N ILE A 201 5.41 -23.95 0.56
CA ILE A 201 6.06 -25.05 1.27
C ILE A 201 5.98 -24.84 2.80
N LEU A 202 6.30 -23.65 3.29
CA LEU A 202 6.27 -23.31 4.71
C LEU A 202 4.85 -23.33 5.31
N SER A 203 3.82 -23.06 4.52
CA SER A 203 2.42 -23.09 4.95
C SER A 203 1.94 -24.51 5.32
N LYS A 204 2.59 -25.54 4.77
CA LYS A 204 2.19 -26.95 4.92
C LYS A 204 0.73 -27.21 4.52
N ILE A 205 0.18 -26.38 3.62
CA ILE A 205 -1.11 -26.60 2.96
C ILE A 205 -0.88 -27.64 1.89
N THR A 206 -1.69 -28.70 1.90
CA THR A 206 -1.64 -29.76 0.91
C THR A 206 -2.80 -29.63 -0.08
N ARG A 207 -2.70 -30.34 -1.21
CA ARG A 207 -3.82 -30.42 -2.19
C ARG A 207 -5.12 -30.91 -1.54
N LYS A 208 -5.05 -31.75 -0.51
CA LYS A 208 -6.22 -32.25 0.22
C LYS A 208 -6.94 -31.16 1.02
N ASP A 209 -6.25 -30.08 1.37
CA ASP A 209 -6.81 -28.95 2.11
C ASP A 209 -7.53 -27.95 1.19
N MET A 210 -7.16 -27.92 -0.10
CA MET A 210 -7.70 -27.01 -1.13
C MET A 210 -9.09 -27.44 -1.62
N VAL A 211 -10.05 -27.47 -0.70
CA VAL A 211 -11.42 -27.94 -0.97
C VAL A 211 -12.38 -26.78 -0.89
N PHE A 212 -13.27 -26.70 -1.88
CA PHE A 212 -14.39 -25.78 -1.84
C PHE A 212 -15.39 -26.22 -0.76
N LYS A 213 -15.69 -25.33 0.20
CA LYS A 213 -16.76 -25.54 1.18
C LYS A 213 -17.74 -24.38 1.13
N GLN A 214 -19.02 -24.72 1.03
CA GLN A 214 -20.10 -23.73 0.91
C GLN A 214 -20.20 -22.80 2.12
N SER A 215 -19.85 -23.29 3.32
CA SER A 215 -19.83 -22.48 4.55
C SER A 215 -18.78 -21.36 4.48
N TYR A 216 -17.56 -21.67 4.00
CA TYR A 216 -16.50 -20.68 3.82
C TYR A 216 -16.85 -19.68 2.72
N PHE A 217 -17.38 -20.17 1.59
CA PHE A 217 -17.80 -19.30 0.50
C PHE A 217 -18.92 -18.34 0.91
N SER A 218 -19.95 -18.84 1.60
CA SER A 218 -21.06 -18.00 2.09
C SER A 218 -20.57 -16.91 3.04
N TYR A 219 -19.59 -17.22 3.89
CA TYR A 219 -18.96 -16.23 4.77
C TYR A 219 -18.20 -15.15 3.97
N HIS A 220 -17.34 -15.53 3.04
CA HIS A 220 -16.59 -14.58 2.21
C HIS A 220 -17.49 -13.74 1.31
N LYS A 221 -18.56 -14.32 0.76
CA LYS A 221 -19.55 -13.58 -0.03
C LYS A 221 -20.22 -12.48 0.80
N LYS A 222 -20.61 -12.80 2.05
CA LYS A 222 -21.26 -11.85 2.95
C LYS A 222 -20.30 -10.73 3.37
N GLU A 223 -19.16 -11.07 3.95
CA GLU A 223 -18.23 -10.07 4.50
C GLU A 223 -17.46 -9.34 3.40
N GLY A 224 -17.01 -10.06 2.37
CA GLY A 224 -16.19 -9.51 1.29
C GLY A 224 -16.94 -8.59 0.34
N SER A 225 -18.25 -8.78 0.11
CA SER A 225 -19.01 -7.95 -0.84
C SER A 225 -19.09 -6.48 -0.41
N MET A 226 -19.35 -6.23 0.87
CA MET A 226 -19.41 -4.86 1.42
C MET A 226 -18.02 -4.22 1.46
N LEU A 227 -16.99 -5.00 1.84
CA LEU A 227 -15.60 -4.55 1.84
C LEU A 227 -15.12 -4.23 0.43
N PHE A 228 -15.54 -5.01 -0.57
CA PHE A 228 -15.17 -4.82 -1.97
C PHE A 228 -15.66 -3.49 -2.50
N LEU A 229 -16.95 -3.17 -2.29
CA LEU A 229 -17.52 -1.90 -2.72
C LEU A 229 -16.84 -0.71 -2.00
N SER A 230 -16.59 -0.86 -0.70
CA SER A 230 -15.92 0.18 0.10
C SER A 230 -14.48 0.40 -0.37
N SER A 231 -13.76 -0.68 -0.68
CA SER A 231 -12.36 -0.65 -1.12
C SER A 231 -12.23 -0.05 -2.52
N LEU A 232 -13.18 -0.34 -3.42
CA LEU A 232 -13.21 0.26 -4.77
C LEU A 232 -13.44 1.77 -4.71
N LEU A 233 -14.43 2.21 -3.92
CA LEU A 233 -14.71 3.63 -3.73
C LEU A 233 -13.52 4.35 -3.09
N GLN A 234 -12.94 3.78 -2.04
CA GLN A 234 -11.80 4.36 -1.34
C GLN A 234 -10.57 4.47 -2.25
N TRP A 235 -10.31 3.42 -3.05
CA TRP A 235 -9.18 3.43 -3.98
C TRP A 235 -9.35 4.54 -5.03
N TRP A 236 -10.51 4.63 -5.67
CA TRP A 236 -10.77 5.68 -6.65
C TRP A 236 -10.75 7.08 -6.05
N SER A 237 -11.42 7.30 -4.91
CA SER A 237 -11.36 8.59 -4.20
C SER A 237 -9.93 9.02 -3.88
N SER A 238 -9.04 8.06 -3.57
CA SER A 238 -7.66 8.35 -3.17
C SER A 238 -6.67 8.41 -4.34
N ASN A 239 -6.97 7.77 -5.47
CA ASN A 239 -6.04 7.61 -6.59
C ASN A 239 -6.53 8.21 -7.90
N LEU A 240 -7.77 8.73 -8.00
CA LEU A 240 -8.30 9.23 -9.27
C LEU A 240 -7.38 10.30 -9.87
N PHE A 241 -6.97 11.30 -9.09
CA PHE A 241 -6.03 12.33 -9.55
C PHE A 241 -4.65 11.78 -9.96
N VAL A 242 -4.21 10.69 -9.32
CA VAL A 242 -2.95 10.02 -9.68
C VAL A 242 -3.11 9.31 -11.02
N VAL A 243 -4.18 8.52 -11.19
CA VAL A 243 -4.53 7.83 -12.44
C VAL A 243 -4.67 8.83 -13.57
N THR A 244 -5.47 9.87 -13.38
CA THR A 244 -5.74 10.87 -14.43
C THR A 244 -4.52 11.72 -14.72
N SER A 245 -3.61 11.97 -13.76
CA SER A 245 -2.33 12.62 -14.06
C SER A 245 -1.51 11.83 -15.09
N GLY A 246 -1.48 10.49 -15.00
CA GLY A 246 -0.80 9.66 -15.98
C GLY A 246 -1.47 9.65 -17.35
N VAL A 247 -2.80 9.66 -17.37
CA VAL A 247 -3.58 9.66 -18.62
C VAL A 247 -3.50 10.99 -19.36
N PHE A 248 -3.62 12.11 -18.64
CA PHE A 248 -3.72 13.45 -19.23
C PHE A 248 -2.39 14.19 -19.36
N LEU A 249 -1.44 13.96 -18.44
CA LEU A 249 -0.14 14.63 -18.43
C LEU A 249 1.00 13.72 -18.91
N GLY A 250 0.71 12.43 -19.12
CA GLY A 250 1.66 11.43 -19.61
C GLY A 250 2.38 10.65 -18.51
N VAL A 251 3.10 9.61 -18.94
CA VAL A 251 3.78 8.65 -18.05
C VAL A 251 4.87 9.29 -17.20
N ALA A 252 5.57 10.30 -17.72
CA ALA A 252 6.61 11.00 -16.98
C ALA A 252 6.04 11.69 -15.73
N ALA A 253 4.90 12.38 -15.88
CA ALA A 253 4.21 13.02 -14.77
C ALA A 253 3.77 11.99 -13.73
N LEU A 254 3.22 10.84 -14.14
CA LEU A 254 2.88 9.76 -13.22
C LEU A 254 4.11 9.19 -12.51
N GLY A 255 5.21 8.99 -13.23
CA GLY A 255 6.49 8.55 -12.69
C GLY A 255 7.00 9.52 -11.62
N ALA A 256 7.02 10.82 -11.90
CA ALA A 256 7.36 11.84 -10.92
C ALA A 256 6.42 11.80 -9.70
N PHE A 257 5.10 11.73 -9.94
CA PHE A 257 4.10 11.66 -8.87
C PHE A 257 4.36 10.47 -7.94
N ARG A 258 4.61 9.29 -8.51
CA ARG A 258 4.86 8.05 -7.77
C ARG A 258 6.17 8.06 -7.01
N LEU A 259 7.23 8.56 -7.64
CA LEU A 259 8.52 8.71 -6.97
C LEU A 259 8.35 9.60 -5.74
N VAL A 260 7.72 10.76 -5.92
CA VAL A 260 7.44 11.68 -4.81
C VAL A 260 6.57 11.00 -3.74
N GLN A 261 5.49 10.29 -4.10
CA GLN A 261 4.69 9.53 -3.14
C GLN A 261 5.52 8.53 -2.32
N SER A 262 6.47 7.85 -2.95
CA SER A 262 7.32 6.86 -2.28
C SER A 262 8.24 7.48 -1.22
N MET A 263 8.68 8.73 -1.40
CA MET A 263 9.48 9.50 -0.43
C MET A 263 8.75 9.68 0.90
N PHE A 264 7.42 9.68 0.89
CA PHE A 264 6.60 9.77 2.10
C PHE A 264 6.15 8.39 2.63
N GLY A 265 6.69 7.29 2.08
CA GLY A 265 6.34 5.92 2.49
C GLY A 265 6.55 5.64 3.98
N VAL A 266 7.57 6.24 4.59
CA VAL A 266 7.82 6.14 6.04
C VAL A 266 6.67 6.74 6.85
N LEU A 267 6.08 7.85 6.39
CA LEU A 267 4.90 8.42 7.04
C LEU A 267 3.68 7.49 6.91
N ASN A 268 3.54 6.79 5.78
CA ASN A 268 2.49 5.79 5.65
C ASN A 268 2.64 4.65 6.67
N MET A 269 3.86 4.24 7.01
CA MET A 269 4.09 3.27 8.10
C MET A 269 3.67 3.83 9.47
N LEU A 270 3.95 5.11 9.74
CA LEU A 270 3.44 5.78 10.96
C LEU A 270 1.92 5.82 10.98
N LEU A 271 1.28 6.16 9.86
CA LEU A 271 -0.18 6.17 9.72
C LEU A 271 -0.78 4.78 9.90
N GLN A 272 -0.15 3.73 9.37
CA GLN A 272 -0.57 2.35 9.62
C GLN A 272 -0.47 1.97 11.11
N THR A 273 0.49 2.53 11.84
CA THR A 273 0.57 2.33 13.30
C THR A 273 -0.65 2.92 14.01
N PHE A 274 -1.19 4.05 13.52
CA PHE A 274 -2.43 4.58 14.03
C PHE A 274 -3.60 3.61 13.82
N GLU A 275 -3.74 3.07 12.61
CA GLU A 275 -4.84 2.17 12.27
C GLU A 275 -4.74 0.81 13.00
N ASN A 276 -3.53 0.29 13.17
CA ASN A 276 -3.31 -1.07 13.70
C ASN A 276 -3.10 -1.12 15.22
N TYR A 277 -2.63 -0.05 15.87
CA TYR A 277 -2.33 -0.05 17.30
C TYR A 277 -3.05 1.06 18.08
N VAL A 278 -3.07 2.28 17.54
CA VAL A 278 -3.70 3.42 18.24
C VAL A 278 -5.21 3.24 18.27
N LEU A 279 -5.82 2.87 17.14
CA LEU A 279 -7.26 2.69 17.02
C LEU A 279 -7.81 1.61 17.96
N PRO A 280 -7.31 0.36 17.98
CA PRO A 280 -7.81 -0.66 18.90
C PRO A 280 -7.70 -0.24 20.38
N LYS A 281 -6.57 0.35 20.77
CA LYS A 281 -6.37 0.81 22.16
C LYS A 281 -7.29 1.97 22.52
N ALA A 282 -7.49 2.91 21.60
CA ALA A 282 -8.40 4.03 21.80
C ALA A 282 -9.87 3.57 21.90
N ALA A 283 -10.25 2.54 21.13
CA ALA A 283 -11.57 1.92 21.21
C ALA A 283 -11.79 1.18 22.54
N MET A 284 -10.78 0.46 23.05
CA MET A 284 -10.83 -0.17 24.38
C MET A 284 -11.00 0.88 25.50
N LEU A 285 -10.21 1.95 25.47
CA LEU A 285 -10.36 3.05 26.44
C LEU A 285 -11.72 3.73 26.32
N PHE A 286 -12.26 3.86 25.10
CA PHE A 286 -13.57 4.45 24.86
C PHE A 286 -14.70 3.64 25.52
N ALA A 287 -14.58 2.31 25.57
CA ALA A 287 -15.54 1.44 26.25
C ALA A 287 -15.57 1.66 27.78
N VAL A 288 -14.48 2.15 28.36
CA VAL A 288 -14.38 2.51 29.78
C VAL A 288 -14.80 3.97 30.01
N SER A 289 -14.16 4.90 29.30
CA SER A 289 -14.40 6.32 29.42
C SER A 289 -14.09 7.08 28.12
N LYS A 290 -15.04 7.91 27.72
CA LYS A 290 -14.91 8.82 26.58
C LYS A 290 -13.72 9.76 26.74
N ASP A 291 -13.51 10.29 27.94
CA ASP A 291 -12.46 11.29 28.21
C ASP A 291 -11.06 10.67 28.26
N GLU A 292 -10.95 9.43 28.74
CA GLU A 292 -9.68 8.68 28.68
C GLU A 292 -9.24 8.43 27.25
N SER A 293 -10.18 7.99 26.39
CA SER A 293 -9.92 7.81 24.96
C SER A 293 -9.49 9.12 24.29
N LYS A 294 -10.19 10.23 24.55
CA LYS A 294 -9.81 11.56 24.06
C LYS A 294 -8.41 11.97 24.53
N LYS A 295 -8.11 11.82 25.83
CA LYS A 295 -6.81 12.16 26.41
C LYS A 295 -5.69 11.35 25.78
N TYR A 296 -5.89 10.04 25.62
CA TYR A 296 -4.94 9.15 24.94
C TYR A 296 -4.69 9.61 23.50
N LEU A 297 -5.75 9.86 22.73
CA LEU A 297 -5.62 10.30 21.34
C LEU A 297 -4.94 11.67 21.23
N ARG A 298 -5.23 12.63 22.11
CA ARG A 298 -4.52 13.93 22.17
C ARG A 298 -3.03 13.74 22.38
N ILE A 299 -2.63 12.92 23.35
CA ILE A 299 -1.23 12.69 23.70
C ILE A 299 -0.48 12.03 22.53
N ILE A 300 -1.04 10.95 21.96
CA ILE A 300 -0.34 10.23 20.90
C ILE A 300 -0.30 11.03 19.60
N THR A 301 -1.34 11.81 19.30
CA THR A 301 -1.35 12.73 18.15
C THR A 301 -0.25 13.78 18.32
N LYS A 302 -0.13 14.43 19.49
CA LYS A 302 0.96 15.39 19.76
C LYS A 302 2.35 14.78 19.62
N LYS A 303 2.55 13.56 20.15
CA LYS A 303 3.84 12.85 19.99
C LYS A 303 4.15 12.54 18.52
N ALA A 304 3.15 12.13 17.75
CA ALA A 304 3.31 11.86 16.32
C ALA A 304 3.60 13.14 15.52
N ALA A 305 3.15 14.32 15.97
CA ALA A 305 3.45 15.60 15.30
C ALA A 305 4.95 15.81 15.12
N LEU A 306 5.73 15.48 16.16
CA LEU A 306 7.20 15.58 16.11
C LEU A 306 7.79 14.64 15.05
N LEU A 307 7.32 13.39 14.98
CA LEU A 307 7.79 12.42 13.98
C LEU A 307 7.43 12.87 12.55
N PHE A 308 6.25 13.43 12.34
CA PHE A 308 5.86 14.01 11.06
C PHE A 308 6.76 15.22 10.71
N ALA A 309 7.01 16.12 11.66
CA ALA A 309 7.86 17.28 11.43
C ALA A 309 9.29 16.89 11.04
N VAL A 310 9.88 15.88 11.70
CA VAL A 310 11.23 15.38 11.41
C VAL A 310 11.37 14.88 9.97
N VAL A 311 10.32 14.33 9.37
CA VAL A 311 10.34 13.86 7.97
C VAL A 311 9.93 14.96 6.99
N LEU A 312 8.89 15.73 7.31
CA LEU A 312 8.32 16.72 6.41
C LEU A 312 9.20 17.96 6.25
N MET A 313 9.86 18.42 7.32
CA MET A 313 10.68 19.64 7.27
C MET A 313 11.89 19.48 6.34
N PRO A 314 12.72 18.41 6.42
CA PRO A 314 13.80 18.21 5.46
C PRO A 314 13.31 18.07 4.02
N LEU A 315 12.21 17.35 3.78
CA LEU A 315 11.63 17.19 2.45
C LEU A 315 11.14 18.51 1.85
N PHE A 316 10.68 19.44 2.68
CA PHE A 316 10.25 20.76 2.24
C PHE A 316 11.44 21.68 1.93
N LEU A 317 12.41 21.73 2.84
CA LEU A 317 13.58 22.62 2.72
C LEU A 317 14.54 22.16 1.62
N PHE A 318 14.76 20.84 1.51
CA PHE A 318 15.70 20.23 0.58
C PHE A 318 14.98 19.44 -0.53
N SER A 319 13.83 19.95 -1.01
CA SER A 319 12.99 19.23 -1.97
C SER A 319 13.73 18.86 -3.27
N GLU A 320 14.62 19.74 -3.72
CA GLU A 320 15.39 19.58 -4.96
C GLU A 320 16.48 18.52 -4.79
N GLN A 321 17.25 18.61 -3.71
CA GLN A 321 18.29 17.63 -3.37
C GLN A 321 17.67 16.25 -3.10
N ALA A 322 16.51 16.21 -2.45
CA ALA A 322 15.79 14.98 -2.16
C ALA A 322 15.35 14.31 -3.46
N ILE A 323 14.67 15.01 -4.36
CA ILE A 323 14.19 14.40 -5.61
C ILE A 323 15.35 13.99 -6.52
N TYR A 324 16.44 14.76 -6.56
CA TYR A 324 17.67 14.40 -7.26
C TYR A 324 18.29 13.11 -6.70
N LEU A 325 18.37 12.99 -5.36
CA LEU A 325 18.95 11.81 -4.71
C LEU A 325 18.19 10.52 -5.08
N PHE A 326 16.85 10.57 -5.11
CA PHE A 326 15.99 9.42 -5.36
C PHE A 326 15.79 9.11 -6.84
N GLY A 327 15.61 10.13 -7.69
CA GLY A 327 15.25 9.95 -9.10
C GLY A 327 16.35 10.30 -10.10
N GLY A 328 17.28 11.20 -9.74
CA GLY A 328 18.27 11.75 -10.66
C GLY A 328 17.82 13.06 -11.33
N GLU A 329 18.58 13.48 -12.35
CA GLU A 329 18.43 14.79 -13.01
C GLU A 329 17.07 14.97 -13.69
N ASP A 330 16.55 13.92 -14.32
CA ASP A 330 15.26 13.90 -15.03
C ASP A 330 14.08 14.37 -14.16
N TYR A 331 14.20 14.25 -12.84
CA TYR A 331 13.13 14.55 -11.89
C TYR A 331 13.25 15.91 -11.21
N ILE A 332 14.36 16.64 -11.37
CA ILE A 332 14.60 17.93 -10.68
C ILE A 332 13.46 18.91 -10.94
N SER A 333 12.95 18.94 -12.17
CA SER A 333 11.83 19.79 -12.58
C SER A 333 10.57 19.59 -11.73
N TYR A 334 10.39 18.42 -11.10
CA TYR A 334 9.24 18.09 -10.26
C TYR A 334 9.45 18.35 -8.76
N HIS A 335 10.53 19.01 -8.33
CA HIS A 335 10.78 19.29 -6.91
C HIS A 335 9.62 20.04 -6.21
N TYR A 336 8.88 20.88 -6.93
CA TYR A 336 7.70 21.58 -6.41
C TYR A 336 6.58 20.61 -5.99
N VAL A 337 6.50 19.42 -6.62
CA VAL A 337 5.54 18.37 -6.26
C VAL A 337 5.87 17.80 -4.88
N VAL A 338 7.15 17.69 -4.53
CA VAL A 338 7.57 17.29 -3.16
C VAL A 338 7.02 18.28 -2.14
N LYS A 339 7.16 19.58 -2.37
CA LYS A 339 6.63 20.63 -1.48
C LYS A 339 5.10 20.56 -1.37
N ALA A 340 4.40 20.39 -2.49
CA ALA A 340 2.94 20.24 -2.48
C ALA A 340 2.50 18.98 -1.71
N MET A 341 3.24 17.88 -1.86
CA MET A 341 2.99 16.63 -1.14
C MET A 341 3.27 16.75 0.36
N VAL A 342 4.25 17.55 0.78
CA VAL A 342 4.43 17.88 2.21
C VAL A 342 3.16 18.50 2.78
N VAL A 343 2.56 19.48 2.09
CA VAL A 343 1.29 20.10 2.52
C VAL A 343 0.17 19.06 2.59
N LEU A 344 0.05 18.20 1.59
CA LEU A 344 -0.93 17.11 1.61
C LEU A 344 -0.75 16.21 2.84
N TYR A 345 0.47 15.79 3.17
CA TYR A 345 0.72 14.93 4.34
C TYR A 345 0.45 15.64 5.66
N MET A 346 0.64 16.96 5.75
CA MET A 346 0.20 17.73 6.92
C MET A 346 -1.33 17.67 7.08
N VAL A 347 -2.07 17.85 5.98
CA VAL A 347 -3.55 17.76 6.00
C VAL A 347 -4.02 16.35 6.35
N ILE A 348 -3.39 15.31 5.78
CA ILE A 348 -3.67 13.91 6.11
C ILE A 348 -3.45 13.68 7.62
N TYR A 349 -2.31 14.11 8.16
CA TYR A 349 -1.99 13.97 9.57
C TYR A 349 -3.04 14.63 10.48
N VAL A 350 -3.44 15.87 10.20
CA VAL A 350 -4.53 16.54 10.93
C VAL A 350 -5.83 15.73 10.81
N GLY A 351 -6.12 15.20 9.63
CA GLY A 351 -7.28 14.37 9.36
C GLY A 351 -7.36 13.09 10.19
N TYR A 352 -6.22 12.52 10.60
CA TYR A 352 -6.22 11.33 11.47
C TYR A 352 -6.84 11.61 12.85
N SER A 353 -6.74 12.83 13.35
CA SER A 353 -7.41 13.23 14.60
C SER A 353 -8.94 13.24 14.48
N VAL A 354 -9.49 13.33 13.26
CA VAL A 354 -10.93 13.26 13.00
C VAL A 354 -11.35 11.85 12.59
N ARG A 355 -10.53 11.17 11.78
CA ARG A 355 -10.80 9.82 11.28
C ARG A 355 -10.89 8.80 12.41
N MET A 356 -9.99 8.85 13.38
CA MET A 356 -9.94 7.89 14.49
C MET A 356 -11.26 7.85 15.28
N PRO A 357 -11.79 9.00 15.77
CA PRO A 357 -13.13 9.09 16.35
C PRO A 357 -14.27 8.47 15.53
N ILE A 358 -14.32 8.74 14.22
CA ILE A 358 -15.36 8.17 13.34
C ILE A 358 -15.32 6.64 13.36
N ARG A 359 -14.10 6.07 13.32
CA ARG A 359 -13.90 4.62 13.37
C ARG A 359 -14.21 4.02 14.74
N ILE A 360 -13.81 4.68 15.83
CA ILE A 360 -14.12 4.25 17.21
C ILE A 360 -15.63 4.20 17.44
N LEU A 361 -16.37 5.20 16.95
CA LEU A 361 -17.82 5.25 17.03
C LEU A 361 -18.52 4.34 16.01
N THR A 362 -17.78 3.57 15.21
CA THR A 362 -18.31 2.65 14.19
C THR A 362 -19.26 3.30 13.19
N LEU A 363 -19.05 4.59 12.87
CA LEU A 363 -19.91 5.37 11.99
C LEU A 363 -19.65 5.05 10.50
N ASN A 364 -19.74 3.76 10.13
CA ASN A 364 -19.40 3.22 8.81
C ASN A 364 -20.13 3.95 7.66
N ARG A 365 -21.40 4.31 7.86
CA ARG A 365 -22.16 5.09 6.87
C ARG A 365 -21.58 6.49 6.67
N SER A 366 -21.18 7.17 7.75
CA SER A 366 -20.54 8.49 7.64
C SER A 366 -19.14 8.37 7.03
N PHE A 367 -18.40 7.32 7.37
CA PHE A 367 -17.11 7.01 6.76
C PHE A 367 -17.25 6.87 5.24
N PHE A 368 -18.19 6.03 4.79
CA PHE A 368 -18.50 5.80 3.38
C PHE A 368 -18.94 7.07 2.64
N VAL A 369 -19.88 7.84 3.22
CA VAL A 369 -20.38 9.08 2.59
C VAL A 369 -19.26 10.12 2.42
N GLY A 370 -18.31 10.21 3.35
CA GLY A 370 -17.13 11.07 3.20
C GLY A 370 -16.34 10.74 1.93
N TYR A 371 -16.08 9.45 1.68
CA TYR A 371 -15.42 8.99 0.46
C TYR A 371 -16.28 9.22 -0.79
N CYS A 372 -17.61 9.08 -0.73
CA CYS A 372 -18.48 9.44 -1.86
C CYS A 372 -18.35 10.93 -2.22
N ILE A 373 -18.37 11.83 -1.24
CA ILE A 373 -18.23 13.27 -1.47
C ILE A 373 -16.91 13.58 -2.16
N SER A 374 -15.80 13.03 -1.65
CA SER A 374 -14.48 13.20 -2.25
C SER A 374 -14.40 12.60 -3.66
N PHE A 375 -14.98 11.42 -3.88
CA PHE A 375 -14.99 10.79 -5.20
C PHE A 375 -15.76 11.63 -6.22
N VAL A 376 -16.95 12.11 -5.88
CA VAL A 376 -17.76 12.98 -6.74
C VAL A 376 -17.03 14.29 -7.05
N PHE A 377 -16.42 14.93 -6.07
CA PHE A 377 -15.57 16.10 -6.30
C PHE A 377 -14.44 15.79 -7.29
N SER A 378 -13.75 14.66 -7.10
CA SER A 378 -12.66 14.24 -7.98
C SER A 378 -13.14 14.07 -9.42
N LEU A 379 -14.28 13.40 -9.64
CA LEU A 379 -14.87 13.22 -10.96
C LEU A 379 -15.25 14.53 -11.65
N ILE A 380 -15.74 15.52 -10.90
CA ILE A 380 -16.14 16.81 -11.47
C ILE A 380 -14.94 17.69 -11.76
N SER A 381 -13.91 17.65 -10.91
CA SER A 381 -12.82 18.63 -10.92
C SER A 381 -11.54 18.16 -11.60
N PHE A 382 -11.34 16.86 -11.86
CA PHE A 382 -10.05 16.36 -12.36
C PHE A 382 -9.64 17.03 -13.68
N GLN A 383 -10.56 17.18 -14.63
CA GLN A 383 -10.23 17.74 -15.93
C GLN A 383 -9.81 19.21 -15.79
N PHE A 384 -10.58 20.01 -15.04
CA PHE A 384 -10.28 21.41 -14.78
C PHE A 384 -8.94 21.59 -14.05
N LEU A 385 -8.69 20.81 -13.01
CA LEU A 385 -7.46 20.94 -12.22
C LEU A 385 -6.22 20.51 -13.02
N LEU A 386 -6.31 19.43 -13.77
CA LEU A 386 -5.18 18.94 -14.56
C LEU A 386 -4.87 19.83 -15.77
N SER A 387 -5.88 20.36 -16.46
CA SER A 387 -5.66 21.21 -17.64
C SER A 387 -5.06 22.56 -17.28
N ASN A 388 -5.46 23.16 -16.15
CA ASN A 388 -5.01 24.49 -15.74
C ASN A 388 -3.75 24.48 -14.86
N PHE A 389 -3.56 23.43 -14.04
CA PHE A 389 -2.49 23.40 -13.03
C PHE A 389 -1.56 22.17 -13.16
N GLY A 390 -1.74 21.33 -14.17
CA GLY A 390 -0.91 20.15 -14.41
C GLY A 390 -0.84 19.22 -13.20
N ILE A 391 0.37 18.75 -12.89
CA ILE A 391 0.60 17.81 -11.78
C ILE A 391 0.35 18.45 -10.41
N THR A 392 0.54 19.76 -10.29
CA THR A 392 0.18 20.51 -9.07
C THR A 392 -1.33 20.48 -8.86
N GLY A 393 -2.11 20.58 -9.93
CA GLY A 393 -3.56 20.41 -9.91
C GLY A 393 -4.01 19.05 -9.36
N ALA A 394 -3.28 17.98 -9.69
CA ALA A 394 -3.53 16.66 -9.11
C ALA A 394 -3.33 16.65 -7.58
N VAL A 395 -2.24 17.24 -7.08
CA VAL A 395 -1.98 17.32 -5.63
C VAL A 395 -3.01 18.23 -4.94
N MET A 396 -3.38 19.36 -5.55
CA MET A 396 -4.45 20.24 -5.04
C MET A 396 -5.77 19.48 -4.92
N GLY A 397 -6.13 18.69 -5.92
CA GLY A 397 -7.30 17.83 -5.90
C GLY A 397 -7.28 16.84 -4.73
N LEU A 398 -6.14 16.20 -4.46
CA LEU A 398 -5.96 15.32 -3.30
C LEU A 398 -6.07 16.08 -1.96
N ILE A 399 -5.56 17.31 -1.87
CA ILE A 399 -5.68 18.15 -0.67
C ILE A 399 -7.15 18.48 -0.42
N VAL A 400 -7.88 18.94 -1.44
CA VAL A 400 -9.31 19.26 -1.33
C VAL A 400 -10.11 18.02 -0.96
N ASN A 401 -9.80 16.86 -1.53
CA ASN A 401 -10.39 15.58 -1.13
C ASN A 401 -10.27 15.32 0.37
N GLN A 402 -9.06 15.48 0.94
CA GLN A 402 -8.85 15.29 2.37
C GLN A 402 -9.65 16.31 3.18
N ILE A 403 -9.62 17.59 2.81
CA ILE A 403 -10.35 18.65 3.51
C ILE A 403 -11.86 18.38 3.51
N LEU A 404 -12.44 17.99 2.37
CA LEU A 404 -13.87 17.66 2.26
C LEU A 404 -14.24 16.49 3.18
N MET A 405 -13.47 15.40 3.16
CA MET A 405 -13.70 14.25 4.04
C MET A 405 -13.61 14.63 5.51
N ILE A 406 -12.54 15.32 5.90
CA ILE A 406 -12.28 15.75 7.28
C ILE A 406 -13.39 16.68 7.76
N SER A 407 -13.80 17.65 6.94
CA SER A 407 -14.84 18.62 7.30
C SER A 407 -16.19 17.93 7.52
N TYR A 408 -16.58 17.04 6.61
CA TYR A 408 -17.81 16.26 6.74
C TYR A 408 -17.80 15.40 8.02
N TRP A 409 -16.72 14.68 8.26
CA TRP A 409 -16.57 13.84 9.45
C TRP A 409 -16.55 14.67 10.75
N TYR A 410 -15.88 15.81 10.76
CA TYR A 410 -15.84 16.69 11.91
C TYR A 410 -17.23 17.23 12.28
N VAL A 411 -18.04 17.63 11.28
CA VAL A 411 -19.45 18.03 11.49
C VAL A 411 -20.26 16.87 12.08
N LYS A 412 -20.05 15.63 11.62
CA LYS A 412 -20.70 14.47 12.21
C LYS A 412 -20.27 14.24 13.67
N LEU A 413 -18.98 14.32 13.98
CA LEU A 413 -18.47 14.13 15.34
C LEU A 413 -18.97 15.15 16.36
N LYS A 414 -19.19 16.40 15.94
CA LYS A 414 -19.82 17.42 16.79
C LYS A 414 -21.18 16.95 17.30
N LYS A 415 -21.98 16.27 16.47
CA LYS A 415 -23.29 15.72 16.90
C LYS A 415 -23.17 14.61 17.96
N TYR A 416 -22.01 13.95 18.05
CA TYR A 416 -21.74 12.89 19.02
C TYR A 416 -20.86 13.36 20.20
N ASN A 417 -20.56 14.67 20.30
CA ASN A 417 -19.69 15.27 21.34
C ASN A 417 -18.32 14.58 21.48
N PHE A 418 -17.79 13.98 20.42
CA PHE A 418 -16.52 13.23 20.41
C PHE A 418 -15.50 13.86 19.47
N THR A 419 -15.22 15.14 19.70
CA THR A 419 -14.08 15.84 19.09
C THR A 419 -12.85 15.71 19.98
N ILE A 420 -11.69 15.48 19.36
CA ILE A 420 -10.41 15.45 20.08
C ILE A 420 -9.99 16.87 20.43
N TRP A 421 -10.20 17.84 19.55
CA TRP A 421 -9.88 19.24 19.76
C TRP A 421 -11.21 20.00 19.90
N GLY A 422 -11.59 20.27 21.14
CA GLY A 422 -12.90 20.74 21.54
C GLY A 422 -12.98 20.80 23.05
#